data_AF-A0ABD4K4T6-F1
#
_entry.id   AF-A0ABD4K4T6-F1
#
_cell.length_a   1.000
_cell.length_b   1.000
_cell.length_c   1.000
_cell.angle_alpha   90.00
_cell.angle_beta   90.00
_cell.angle_gamma   90.00
#
_symmetry.space_group_name_H-M   'P 1'
#
loop_
_entity.id
_entity.type
_entity.pdbx_description
1 polymer ?
#
loop_
_entity_poly.entity_id
_entity_poly.type
_entity_poly.pdbx_seq_one_letter_code
_entity_poly.pdbx_strand_id
1 'polypeptide(L)'
;MSKKSHSNETLRSIYAHSAKKISSHVFHQLAHSALGTVSPEVFANNPLPIGTGFSSRQYNRLDTIERCKILLSESELMASVITSEIISELDLAGVGINQVQVLLDPLYSKKAKDKVFSALLKNLKLNEQGAVLTPETATLALASKQIPFPDTSWKGRFSLIAAYPRSGQNKLVEQINTTASYLWVFPSAGNDVTGLASSDDYHKTKFTESAQMGMGFSIIQAPTVRDTFFRAREKGGRTFLHYNVYTPIWSYRGATQKWYLGNIVHSDIRDGDLWSKYKLTDLLPNGLESLPRVHACPKCRMLFIDNNPHYKDIPVVCNC
;
A
#
# COMPACT_ATOMS: atom_id res chain seq x y z
N MET A 1 -12.16 -7.73 21.47
CA MET A 1 -11.86 -9.14 21.13
C MET A 1 -11.03 -9.17 19.84
N SER A 2 -10.09 -10.10 19.76
CA SER A 2 -8.82 -10.05 19.01
C SER A 2 -8.93 -10.07 17.48
N LYS A 3 -8.42 -9.02 16.79
CA LYS A 3 -8.17 -8.98 15.33
C LYS A 3 -6.79 -9.54 14.92
N LYS A 4 -6.17 -10.40 15.73
CA LYS A 4 -4.88 -11.06 15.41
C LYS A 4 -5.00 -12.39 14.64
N SER A 5 -6.21 -12.83 14.25
CA SER A 5 -6.39 -14.18 13.67
C SER A 5 -6.26 -14.27 12.15
N HIS A 6 -6.61 -13.21 11.39
CA HIS A 6 -6.73 -13.36 9.94
C HIS A 6 -5.40 -13.53 9.20
N SER A 7 -4.30 -12.93 9.66
CA SER A 7 -2.97 -13.19 9.07
C SER A 7 -2.44 -14.59 9.40
N ASN A 8 -2.82 -15.14 10.57
CA ASN A 8 -2.40 -16.47 10.99
C ASN A 8 -3.19 -17.58 10.28
N GLU A 9 -4.45 -17.33 9.91
CA GLU A 9 -5.29 -18.30 9.17
C GLU A 9 -4.88 -18.43 7.70
N THR A 10 -4.55 -17.32 7.03
CA THR A 10 -4.01 -17.33 5.66
C THR A 10 -2.64 -18.01 5.60
N LEU A 11 -1.76 -17.74 6.58
CA LEU A 11 -0.51 -18.46 6.68
C LEU A 11 -0.76 -19.94 6.94
N ARG A 12 -1.73 -20.33 7.80
CA ARG A 12 -2.05 -21.74 8.10
C ARG A 12 -2.58 -22.56 6.92
N SER A 13 -3.41 -22.00 6.03
CA SER A 13 -3.94 -22.73 4.87
C SER A 13 -2.86 -23.03 3.82
N ILE A 14 -1.83 -22.19 3.76
CA ILE A 14 -0.65 -22.31 2.89
C ILE A 14 0.23 -23.54 3.25
N TYR A 15 0.22 -24.02 4.51
CA TYR A 15 1.11 -25.09 4.98
C TYR A 15 0.78 -26.50 4.48
N ALA A 16 -0.37 -26.74 3.85
CA ALA A 16 -0.82 -28.10 3.55
C ALA A 16 -0.07 -28.78 2.38
N HIS A 17 0.76 -28.04 1.62
CA HIS A 17 1.35 -28.53 0.37
C HIS A 17 2.84 -28.94 0.43
N SER A 18 3.59 -28.68 1.51
CA SER A 18 4.98 -29.13 1.64
C SER A 18 5.06 -30.44 2.45
N ALA A 19 5.65 -31.50 1.87
CA ALA A 19 5.67 -32.86 2.43
C ALA A 19 6.57 -33.06 3.67
N LYS A 20 6.92 -31.99 4.40
CA LYS A 20 7.59 -32.02 5.72
C LYS A 20 6.78 -31.20 6.72
N LYS A 21 6.52 -31.75 7.90
CA LYS A 21 5.89 -31.01 9.02
C LYS A 21 6.87 -29.97 9.59
N ILE A 22 7.00 -28.82 8.92
CA ILE A 22 7.67 -27.64 9.48
C ILE A 22 6.76 -27.05 10.54
N SER A 23 7.29 -26.77 11.74
CA SER A 23 6.50 -26.12 12.78
C SER A 23 6.07 -24.71 12.33
N SER A 24 4.88 -24.26 12.74
CA SER A 24 4.37 -22.92 12.42
C SER A 24 5.36 -21.81 12.81
N HIS A 25 6.10 -22.00 13.90
CA HIS A 25 7.13 -21.06 14.32
C HIS A 25 8.27 -20.95 13.31
N VAL A 26 8.81 -22.08 12.83
CA VAL A 26 9.93 -22.10 11.87
C VAL A 26 9.52 -21.46 10.55
N PHE A 27 8.34 -21.78 10.03
CA PHE A 27 7.86 -21.15 8.81
C PHE A 27 7.66 -19.65 8.96
N HIS A 28 7.15 -19.17 10.11
CA HIS A 28 7.09 -17.73 10.33
C HIS A 28 8.48 -17.10 10.23
N GLN A 29 9.51 -17.72 10.83
CA GLN A 29 10.88 -17.22 10.68
C GLN A 29 11.37 -17.19 9.22
N LEU A 30 11.04 -18.23 8.44
CA LEU A 30 11.42 -18.33 7.03
C LEU A 30 10.66 -17.31 6.16
N ALA A 31 9.37 -17.10 6.42
CA ALA A 31 8.57 -16.08 5.76
C ALA A 31 9.09 -14.66 6.08
N HIS A 32 9.43 -14.42 7.34
CA HIS A 32 10.07 -13.17 7.75
C HIS A 32 11.40 -12.97 7.02
N SER A 33 12.23 -14.01 6.95
CA SER A 33 13.49 -14.01 6.18
C SER A 33 13.26 -13.68 4.71
N ALA A 34 12.26 -14.31 4.08
CA ALA A 34 11.90 -14.07 2.68
C ALA A 34 11.47 -12.62 2.45
N LEU A 35 10.73 -12.02 3.39
CA LEU A 35 10.33 -10.62 3.33
C LEU A 35 11.49 -9.64 3.62
N GLY A 36 12.68 -10.10 4.01
CA GLY A 36 13.78 -9.22 4.43
C GLY A 36 13.54 -8.59 5.81
N THR A 37 12.53 -9.08 6.54
CA THR A 37 12.38 -8.79 7.96
C THR A 37 13.21 -9.83 8.71
N VAL A 38 14.32 -9.41 9.32
CA VAL A 38 15.06 -10.34 10.18
C VAL A 38 14.07 -10.90 11.22
N SER A 39 14.21 -12.19 11.54
CA SER A 39 13.41 -13.06 12.42
C SER A 39 12.33 -12.42 13.34
N PRO A 40 11.28 -13.15 13.75
CA PRO A 40 10.17 -12.61 14.54
C PRO A 40 10.57 -11.75 15.76
N GLU A 41 11.73 -12.01 16.37
CA GLU A 41 12.31 -11.25 17.47
C GLU A 41 12.77 -9.84 17.06
N VAL A 42 13.29 -9.66 15.85
CA VAL A 42 13.67 -8.35 15.31
C VAL A 42 12.43 -7.60 14.81
N PHE A 43 11.47 -8.31 14.19
CA PHE A 43 10.17 -7.74 13.84
C PHE A 43 9.43 -7.20 15.08
N ALA A 44 9.49 -7.90 16.22
CA ALA A 44 8.89 -7.44 17.47
C ALA A 44 9.39 -6.06 17.93
N ASN A 45 10.65 -5.72 17.59
CA ASN A 45 11.25 -4.43 17.93
C ASN A 45 10.97 -3.32 16.90
N ASN A 46 10.64 -3.67 15.66
CA ASN A 46 10.32 -2.74 14.58
C ASN A 46 9.26 -3.38 13.68
N PRO A 47 7.98 -3.35 14.07
CA PRO A 47 6.92 -4.01 13.31
C PRO A 47 6.79 -3.34 11.94
N LEU A 48 7.10 -4.10 10.91
CA LEU A 48 6.96 -3.68 9.53
C LEU A 48 5.52 -3.88 9.07
N PRO A 49 5.02 -3.01 8.19
CA PRO A 49 3.66 -3.10 7.69
C PRO A 49 3.59 -4.23 6.66
N ILE A 50 3.50 -5.47 7.14
CA ILE A 50 3.26 -6.64 6.30
C ILE A 50 1.78 -6.61 5.90
N GLY A 51 1.52 -6.59 4.61
CA GLY A 51 0.17 -6.55 4.05
C GLY A 51 -0.01 -7.59 2.96
N THR A 52 -1.26 -7.86 2.60
CA THR A 52 -1.61 -8.56 1.36
C THR A 52 -1.94 -7.53 0.29
N GLY A 53 -1.62 -7.76 -0.98
CA GLY A 53 -1.92 -6.83 -2.08
C GLY A 53 -0.84 -6.74 -3.17
N PHE A 54 -0.99 -5.78 -4.09
CA PHE A 54 -0.17 -5.63 -5.29
C PHE A 54 1.34 -5.37 -5.03
N SER A 55 2.15 -5.79 -6.01
CA SER A 55 3.53 -5.42 -6.45
C SER A 55 4.67 -5.11 -5.47
N SER A 56 4.49 -5.15 -4.16
CA SER A 56 5.59 -4.91 -3.19
C SER A 56 6.57 -6.08 -2.99
N ARG A 57 6.54 -7.07 -3.91
CA ARG A 57 7.07 -8.42 -3.70
C ARG A 57 8.48 -8.55 -4.24
N GLN A 58 9.46 -8.28 -3.40
CA GLN A 58 10.84 -8.65 -3.70
C GLN A 58 11.42 -9.50 -2.57
N TYR A 59 11.36 -10.81 -2.77
CA TYR A 59 11.74 -11.79 -1.75
C TYR A 59 13.24 -12.10 -1.76
N ASN A 60 13.80 -12.34 -0.58
CA ASN A 60 15.20 -12.70 -0.40
C ASN A 60 15.38 -14.23 -0.43
N ARG A 61 15.63 -14.80 -1.60
CA ARG A 61 15.80 -16.25 -1.74
C ARG A 61 17.03 -16.77 -1.00
N LEU A 62 18.19 -16.11 -1.11
CA LEU A 62 19.44 -16.62 -0.52
C LEU A 62 19.46 -16.57 1.01
N ASP A 63 19.07 -15.45 1.63
CA ASP A 63 19.01 -15.39 3.10
C ASP A 63 17.97 -16.38 3.64
N THR A 64 16.90 -16.64 2.89
CA THR A 64 15.92 -17.67 3.24
C THR A 64 16.48 -19.09 3.10
N ILE A 65 17.31 -19.36 2.08
CA ILE A 65 18.02 -20.65 1.94
C ILE A 65 18.96 -20.86 3.13
N GLU A 66 19.78 -19.86 3.48
CA GLU A 66 20.69 -19.96 4.63
C GLU A 66 19.91 -20.15 5.94
N ARG A 67 18.78 -19.45 6.10
CA ARG A 67 17.91 -19.64 7.25
C ARG A 67 17.27 -21.03 7.28
N CYS A 68 16.88 -21.58 6.13
CA CYS A 68 16.39 -22.95 6.00
C CYS A 68 17.46 -23.95 6.43
N LYS A 69 18.70 -23.82 5.95
CA LYS A 69 19.83 -24.68 6.32
C LYS A 69 20.04 -24.70 7.84
N ILE A 70 20.02 -23.52 8.48
CA ILE A 70 20.23 -23.38 9.92
C ILE A 70 19.06 -23.95 10.73
N LEU A 71 17.82 -23.62 10.37
CA LEU A 71 16.64 -23.96 11.17
C LEU A 71 16.18 -25.41 11.01
N LEU A 72 16.44 -26.02 9.85
CA LEU A 72 15.97 -27.35 9.49
C LEU A 72 17.10 -28.39 9.40
N SER A 73 18.37 -27.96 9.50
CA SER A 73 19.55 -28.82 9.34
C SER A 73 19.55 -29.59 8.02
N GLU A 74 19.11 -28.93 6.94
CA GLU A 74 18.93 -29.53 5.62
C GLU A 74 20.11 -29.26 4.70
N SER A 75 20.26 -30.08 3.66
CA SER A 75 21.20 -29.82 2.57
C SER A 75 20.80 -28.57 1.77
N GLU A 76 21.76 -27.98 1.05
CA GLU A 76 21.52 -26.79 0.22
C GLU A 76 20.40 -27.02 -0.82
N LEU A 77 20.39 -28.18 -1.46
CA LEU A 77 19.35 -28.55 -2.42
C LEU A 77 17.96 -28.55 -1.78
N MET A 78 17.82 -29.18 -0.61
CA MET A 78 16.54 -29.26 0.10
C MET A 78 16.10 -27.90 0.66
N ALA A 79 17.04 -27.10 1.16
CA ALA A 79 16.79 -25.73 1.60
C ALA A 79 16.30 -24.82 0.46
N SER A 80 16.83 -25.02 -0.76
CA SER A 80 16.39 -24.31 -1.96
C SER A 80 14.95 -24.68 -2.37
N VAL A 81 14.59 -25.96 -2.30
CA VAL A 81 13.21 -26.42 -2.56
C VAL A 81 12.23 -25.79 -1.56
N ILE A 82 12.51 -25.91 -0.26
CA ILE A 82 11.66 -25.36 0.80
C ILE A 82 11.51 -23.84 0.67
N THR A 83 12.61 -23.14 0.38
CA THR A 83 12.58 -21.69 0.16
C THR A 83 11.69 -21.31 -1.02
N SER A 84 11.76 -22.08 -2.11
CA SER A 84 10.97 -21.82 -3.31
C SER A 84 9.48 -22.03 -3.04
N GLU A 85 9.11 -23.05 -2.27
CA GLU A 85 7.73 -23.27 -1.81
C GLU A 85 7.25 -22.09 -0.96
N ILE A 86 8.02 -21.66 0.04
CA ILE A 86 7.63 -20.54 0.93
C ILE A 86 7.44 -19.24 0.14
N ILE A 87 8.35 -18.92 -0.77
CA ILE A 87 8.24 -17.74 -1.62
C ILE A 87 7.02 -17.85 -2.54
N SER A 88 6.81 -19.00 -3.17
CA SER A 88 5.64 -19.25 -4.03
C SER A 88 4.34 -19.03 -3.27
N GLU A 89 4.25 -19.51 -2.04
CA GLU A 89 3.06 -19.37 -1.22
C GLU A 89 2.82 -17.92 -0.77
N LEU A 90 3.88 -17.20 -0.38
CA LEU A 90 3.80 -15.76 -0.09
C LEU A 90 3.34 -14.99 -1.32
N ASP A 91 3.83 -15.34 -2.51
CA ASP A 91 3.44 -14.73 -3.77
C ASP A 91 1.97 -15.01 -4.13
N LEU A 92 1.52 -16.28 -4.01
CA LEU A 92 0.13 -16.66 -4.21
C LEU A 92 -0.82 -15.94 -3.25
N ALA A 93 -0.41 -15.79 -1.99
CA ALA A 93 -1.16 -15.04 -0.98
C ALA A 93 -1.03 -13.52 -1.11
N GLY A 94 -0.13 -13.07 -1.98
CA GLY A 94 0.20 -11.67 -2.21
C GLY A 94 0.74 -10.93 -1.00
N VAL A 95 1.51 -11.62 -0.15
CA VAL A 95 2.06 -11.08 1.09
C VAL A 95 3.37 -10.34 0.81
N GLY A 96 3.44 -9.07 1.19
CA GLY A 96 4.62 -8.24 1.02
C GLY A 96 4.78 -7.21 2.13
N ILE A 97 5.87 -6.46 2.10
CA ILE A 97 6.04 -5.29 2.95
C ILE A 97 5.46 -4.09 2.23
N ASN A 98 4.58 -3.32 2.89
CA ASN A 98 4.12 -2.03 2.38
C ASN A 98 5.25 -0.98 2.47
N GLN A 99 6.12 -0.99 1.47
CA GLN A 99 7.30 -0.12 1.40
C GLN A 99 6.92 1.35 1.30
N VAL A 100 5.80 1.68 0.62
CA VAL A 100 5.23 3.03 0.55
C VAL A 100 4.84 3.53 1.93
N GLN A 101 4.17 2.70 2.74
CA GLN A 101 3.86 3.06 4.12
C GLN A 101 5.14 3.29 4.93
N VAL A 102 6.13 2.39 4.85
CA VAL A 102 7.42 2.59 5.52
C VAL A 102 8.07 3.92 5.10
N LEU A 103 8.01 4.27 3.80
CA LEU A 103 8.60 5.49 3.27
C LEU A 103 7.89 6.75 3.80
N LEU A 104 6.56 6.74 3.80
CA LEU A 104 5.74 7.95 3.98
C LEU A 104 5.26 8.17 5.42
N ASP A 105 5.12 7.12 6.23
CA ASP A 105 4.56 7.21 7.57
C ASP A 105 5.58 7.89 8.52
N PRO A 106 5.19 8.98 9.21
CA PRO A 106 6.07 9.68 10.15
C PRO A 106 6.37 8.88 11.42
N LEU A 107 5.60 7.83 11.73
CA LEU A 107 5.87 6.96 12.87
C LEU A 107 7.22 6.22 12.73
N TYR A 108 7.69 6.02 11.51
CA TYR A 108 9.03 5.49 11.28
C TYR A 108 10.06 6.63 11.28
N SER A 109 10.99 6.61 12.23
CA SER A 109 12.12 7.54 12.20
C SER A 109 13.00 7.33 10.97
N LYS A 110 13.75 8.36 10.54
CA LYS A 110 14.72 8.24 9.43
C LYS A 110 15.67 7.05 9.63
N LYS A 111 16.22 6.88 10.83
CA LYS A 111 17.10 5.76 11.18
C LYS A 111 16.41 4.40 11.02
N ALA A 112 15.13 4.30 11.38
CA ALA A 112 14.35 3.08 11.20
C ALA A 112 14.11 2.81 9.71
N LYS A 113 13.69 3.81 8.93
CA LYS A 113 13.51 3.72 7.46
C LYS A 113 14.81 3.26 6.79
N ASP A 114 15.93 3.89 7.12
CA ASP A 114 17.25 3.55 6.57
C ASP A 114 17.63 2.11 6.88
N LYS A 115 17.39 1.63 8.11
CA LYS A 115 17.66 0.23 8.50
C LYS A 115 16.78 -0.74 7.72
N VAL A 116 15.50 -0.45 7.57
CA VAL A 116 14.54 -1.28 6.83
C VAL A 116 14.91 -1.35 5.36
N PHE A 117 15.07 -0.19 4.70
CA PHE A 117 15.43 -0.18 3.30
C PHE A 117 16.82 -0.78 3.07
N SER A 118 17.78 -0.60 3.97
CA SER A 118 19.07 -1.29 3.88
C SER A 118 18.93 -2.81 3.92
N ALA A 119 18.00 -3.34 4.74
CA ALA A 119 17.71 -4.77 4.78
C ALA A 119 17.04 -5.23 3.47
N LEU A 120 16.03 -4.51 2.99
CA LEU A 120 15.32 -4.85 1.74
C LEU A 120 16.20 -4.72 0.50
N LEU A 121 17.11 -3.74 0.46
CA LEU A 121 18.10 -3.58 -0.60
C LEU A 121 19.08 -4.76 -0.66
N LYS A 122 19.23 -5.58 0.39
CA LYS A 122 20.01 -6.83 0.27
C LYS A 122 19.32 -7.82 -0.65
N ASN A 123 17.99 -7.83 -0.71
CA ASN A 123 17.22 -8.70 -1.59
C ASN A 123 17.55 -8.45 -3.07
N LEU A 124 17.97 -7.22 -3.42
CA LEU A 124 18.40 -6.86 -4.78
C LEU A 124 19.81 -7.35 -5.12
N LYS A 125 20.69 -7.48 -4.14
CA LYS A 125 22.12 -7.73 -4.38
C LYS A 125 22.44 -9.19 -4.71
N LEU A 126 21.43 -10.04 -4.74
CA LEU A 126 21.56 -11.49 -4.66
C LEU A 126 20.75 -12.15 -5.77
N ASN A 127 21.30 -12.18 -7.00
CA ASN A 127 20.89 -13.20 -7.96
C ASN A 127 21.85 -14.41 -7.89
N GLU A 128 21.45 -15.55 -8.45
CA GLU A 128 22.24 -16.81 -8.45
C GLU A 128 23.63 -16.66 -9.11
N GLN A 129 23.86 -15.54 -9.81
CA GLN A 129 25.09 -15.21 -10.54
C GLN A 129 25.87 -14.03 -9.91
N GLY A 130 25.47 -13.53 -8.73
CA GLY A 130 26.12 -12.40 -8.03
C GLY A 130 25.89 -11.00 -8.64
N ALA A 131 24.98 -10.86 -9.61
CA ALA A 131 24.59 -9.57 -10.18
C ALA A 131 23.49 -8.88 -9.34
N VAL A 132 23.48 -7.55 -9.38
CA VAL A 132 22.44 -6.74 -8.72
C VAL A 132 21.19 -6.74 -9.59
N LEU A 133 20.08 -7.23 -9.05
CA LEU A 133 18.76 -7.18 -9.67
C LEU A 133 18.26 -5.74 -9.76
N THR A 134 17.58 -5.43 -10.86
CA THR A 134 16.81 -4.20 -10.97
C THR A 134 15.65 -4.24 -9.96
N PRO A 135 15.37 -3.16 -9.22
CA PRO A 135 14.18 -3.07 -8.39
C PRO A 135 12.91 -3.28 -9.18
N GLU A 136 11.91 -3.90 -8.56
CA GLU A 136 10.55 -3.96 -9.11
C GLU A 136 9.65 -2.88 -8.51
N THR A 137 10.08 -2.28 -7.38
CA THR A 137 9.32 -1.25 -6.67
C THR A 137 9.98 0.13 -6.78
N ALA A 138 9.14 1.17 -6.84
CA ALA A 138 9.61 2.55 -6.85
C ALA A 138 10.33 2.90 -5.54
N THR A 139 9.84 2.41 -4.41
CA THR A 139 10.47 2.65 -3.11
C THR A 139 11.88 2.08 -3.03
N LEU A 140 12.15 0.88 -3.59
CA LEU A 140 13.51 0.36 -3.64
C LEU A 140 14.37 1.06 -4.69
N ALA A 141 13.81 1.49 -5.82
CA ALA A 141 14.51 2.32 -6.79
C ALA A 141 14.95 3.67 -6.17
N LEU A 142 14.10 4.28 -5.34
CA LEU A 142 14.40 5.46 -4.55
C LEU A 142 15.51 5.19 -3.53
N ALA A 143 15.35 4.13 -2.73
CA ALA A 143 16.32 3.76 -1.69
C ALA A 143 17.70 3.40 -2.26
N SER A 144 17.73 2.78 -3.44
CA SER A 144 18.96 2.47 -4.20
C SER A 144 19.50 3.63 -5.02
N LYS A 145 18.85 4.81 -4.95
CA LYS A 145 19.23 6.04 -5.66
C LYS A 145 19.22 5.91 -7.20
N GLN A 146 18.42 5.00 -7.75
CA GLN A 146 18.24 4.87 -9.20
C GLN A 146 17.32 5.94 -9.77
N ILE A 147 16.37 6.43 -8.97
CA ILE A 147 15.48 7.53 -9.31
C ILE A 147 15.47 8.58 -8.18
N PRO A 148 15.21 9.87 -8.46
CA PRO A 148 15.21 10.93 -7.45
C PRO A 148 14.02 10.80 -6.48
N PHE A 149 14.13 11.35 -5.28
CA PHE A 149 13.01 11.37 -4.32
C PHE A 149 11.90 12.37 -4.72
N PRO A 150 10.61 11.99 -4.66
CA PRO A 150 9.52 12.96 -4.73
C PRO A 150 9.45 13.80 -3.45
N ASP A 151 8.77 14.95 -3.51
CA ASP A 151 8.38 15.69 -2.31
C ASP A 151 7.27 14.91 -1.58
N THR A 152 7.65 14.19 -0.53
CA THR A 152 6.75 13.37 0.29
C THR A 152 6.00 14.16 1.36
N SER A 153 6.29 15.46 1.51
CA SER A 153 5.58 16.30 2.49
C SER A 153 4.08 16.36 2.16
N TRP A 154 3.24 16.49 3.19
CA TRP A 154 1.80 16.67 2.98
C TRP A 154 1.48 17.91 2.16
N LYS A 155 2.22 19.00 2.40
CA LYS A 155 2.10 20.23 1.61
C LYS A 155 2.42 19.97 0.13
N GLY A 156 3.50 19.26 -0.19
CA GLY A 156 3.86 18.88 -1.56
C GLY A 156 2.78 18.03 -2.23
N ARG A 157 2.34 16.97 -1.55
CA ARG A 157 1.26 16.08 -2.02
C ARG A 157 -0.04 16.83 -2.32
N PHE A 158 -0.49 17.67 -1.40
CA PHE A 158 -1.71 18.47 -1.58
C PHE A 158 -1.55 19.54 -2.66
N SER A 159 -0.38 20.15 -2.79
CA SER A 159 -0.11 21.16 -3.82
C SER A 159 -0.18 20.55 -5.23
N LEU A 160 0.31 19.32 -5.41
CA LEU A 160 0.21 18.59 -6.67
C LEU A 160 -1.25 18.38 -7.09
N ILE A 161 -2.11 17.98 -6.15
CA ILE A 161 -3.55 17.81 -6.39
C ILE A 161 -4.23 19.15 -6.69
N ALA A 162 -3.90 20.19 -5.94
CA ALA A 162 -4.44 21.53 -6.13
C ALA A 162 -4.10 22.11 -7.53
N ALA A 163 -2.88 21.85 -8.01
CA ALA A 163 -2.37 22.32 -9.30
C ALA A 163 -2.92 21.56 -10.52
N TYR A 164 -3.54 20.40 -10.33
CA TYR A 164 -4.08 19.59 -11.44
C TYR A 164 -5.21 20.34 -12.17
N PRO A 165 -5.25 20.30 -13.52
CA PRO A 165 -6.15 21.15 -14.32
C PRO A 165 -7.63 20.92 -14.04
N ARG A 166 -8.42 21.98 -14.25
CA ARG A 166 -9.88 22.06 -14.00
C ARG A 166 -10.76 21.23 -14.95
N SER A 167 -10.18 20.48 -15.89
CA SER A 167 -10.90 19.80 -16.97
C SER A 167 -10.67 18.29 -16.96
N GLY A 168 -11.73 17.52 -17.20
CA GLY A 168 -11.71 16.04 -17.24
C GLY A 168 -12.31 15.38 -15.99
N GLN A 169 -12.08 14.07 -15.83
CA GLN A 169 -12.62 13.24 -14.75
C GLN A 169 -12.05 13.58 -13.34
N ASN A 170 -11.02 14.43 -13.25
CA ASN A 170 -10.26 14.69 -12.02
C ASN A 170 -10.56 16.07 -11.41
N LYS A 171 -11.84 16.35 -11.15
CA LYS A 171 -12.33 17.57 -10.48
C LYS A 171 -12.30 17.47 -8.95
N LEU A 172 -11.28 16.85 -8.38
CA LEU A 172 -11.26 16.51 -6.95
C LEU A 172 -11.44 17.73 -6.03
N VAL A 173 -10.78 18.84 -6.34
CA VAL A 173 -10.92 20.10 -5.57
C VAL A 173 -12.36 20.63 -5.59
N GLU A 174 -13.03 20.57 -6.75
CA GLU A 174 -14.43 21.01 -6.89
C GLU A 174 -15.36 20.05 -6.13
N GLN A 175 -15.10 18.75 -6.24
CA GLN A 175 -15.84 17.69 -5.54
C GLN A 175 -15.73 17.80 -4.01
N ILE A 176 -14.55 18.17 -3.48
CA ILE A 176 -14.35 18.44 -2.05
C ILE A 176 -15.16 19.67 -1.60
N ASN A 177 -15.27 20.69 -2.45
CA ASN A 177 -16.06 21.88 -2.16
C ASN A 177 -17.58 21.62 -2.15
N THR A 178 -18.06 20.69 -2.98
CA THR A 178 -19.50 20.40 -3.09
C THR A 178 -19.97 19.30 -2.14
N THR A 179 -19.09 18.34 -1.83
CA THR A 179 -19.43 17.15 -1.08
C THR A 179 -18.43 16.98 0.06
N ALA A 180 -18.93 16.82 1.29
CA ALA A 180 -18.09 16.52 2.44
C ALA A 180 -17.17 15.34 2.12
N SER A 181 -15.88 15.53 2.36
CA SER A 181 -14.82 14.59 1.98
C SER A 181 -13.88 14.39 3.15
N TYR A 182 -13.28 13.21 3.26
CA TYR A 182 -12.48 12.79 4.40
C TYR A 182 -11.16 12.18 3.93
N LEU A 183 -10.09 12.41 4.69
CA LEU A 183 -8.75 11.92 4.36
C LEU A 183 -8.55 10.54 4.97
N TRP A 184 -8.35 9.55 4.12
CA TRP A 184 -8.02 8.20 4.53
C TRP A 184 -6.52 7.95 4.32
N VAL A 185 -5.74 8.09 5.40
CA VAL A 185 -4.29 7.89 5.38
C VAL A 185 -3.96 6.40 5.56
N PHE A 186 -3.10 5.86 4.70
CA PHE A 186 -2.70 4.44 4.63
C PHE A 186 -3.88 3.46 4.72
N PRO A 187 -4.85 3.52 3.79
CA PRO A 187 -5.90 2.52 3.73
C PRO A 187 -5.33 1.13 3.42
N SER A 188 -6.13 0.07 3.65
CA SER A 188 -5.69 -1.31 3.49
C SER A 188 -5.19 -1.59 2.06
N ALA A 189 -3.93 -2.04 1.94
CA ALA A 189 -3.30 -2.34 0.66
C ALA A 189 -3.95 -3.54 -0.07
N GLY A 190 -4.65 -4.42 0.65
CA GLY A 190 -5.24 -5.66 0.12
C GLY A 190 -6.62 -5.51 -0.50
N ASN A 191 -7.15 -4.29 -0.56
CA ASN A 191 -8.47 -4.01 -1.09
C ASN A 191 -8.36 -3.28 -2.44
N ASP A 192 -9.18 -3.63 -3.42
CA ASP A 192 -9.18 -3.04 -4.77
C ASP A 192 -9.62 -1.55 -4.80
N VAL A 193 -10.48 -1.12 -3.88
CA VAL A 193 -10.94 0.28 -3.78
C VAL A 193 -9.80 1.21 -3.37
N THR A 194 -8.93 0.77 -2.47
CA THR A 194 -7.94 1.64 -1.80
C THR A 194 -6.49 1.19 -1.95
N GLY A 195 -6.24 0.00 -2.50
CA GLY A 195 -4.91 -0.61 -2.59
C GLY A 195 -3.92 0.22 -3.41
N LEU A 196 -4.42 1.01 -4.37
CA LEU A 196 -3.62 1.94 -5.16
C LEU A 196 -2.96 3.05 -4.32
N ALA A 197 -3.46 3.33 -3.10
CA ALA A 197 -2.80 4.28 -2.20
C ALA A 197 -1.41 3.79 -1.76
N SER A 198 -1.19 2.47 -1.86
CA SER A 198 0.07 1.78 -1.55
C SER A 198 0.70 1.15 -2.81
N SER A 199 0.29 1.53 -4.03
CA SER A 199 0.93 1.00 -5.24
C SER A 199 2.40 1.40 -5.29
N ASP A 200 3.26 0.52 -5.79
CA ASP A 200 4.70 0.72 -5.71
C ASP A 200 5.42 0.00 -6.86
N ASP A 201 5.38 0.62 -8.03
CA ASP A 201 5.83 0.00 -9.27
C ASP A 201 7.02 0.76 -9.85
N TYR A 202 8.08 0.05 -10.19
CA TYR A 202 9.21 0.56 -10.96
C TYR A 202 9.47 -0.33 -12.16
N HIS A 203 9.66 0.31 -13.31
CA HIS A 203 9.93 -0.36 -14.56
C HIS A 203 11.12 0.29 -15.24
N LYS A 204 12.14 -0.52 -15.53
CA LYS A 204 13.35 -0.10 -16.23
C LYS A 204 13.70 -1.11 -17.31
N THR A 205 13.67 -0.66 -18.55
CA THR A 205 14.19 -1.37 -19.72
C THR A 205 15.36 -0.59 -20.31
N LYS A 206 15.95 -1.12 -21.39
CA LYS A 206 16.96 -0.40 -22.17
C LYS A 206 16.45 0.95 -22.73
N PHE A 207 15.14 1.08 -22.97
CA PHE A 207 14.55 2.22 -23.68
C PHE A 207 13.64 3.09 -22.82
N THR A 208 13.09 2.53 -21.75
CA THR A 208 12.11 3.19 -20.90
C THR A 208 12.48 3.04 -19.44
N GLU A 209 12.40 4.13 -18.69
CA GLU A 209 12.46 4.12 -17.23
C GLU A 209 11.27 4.91 -16.70
N SER A 210 10.47 4.28 -15.85
CA SER A 210 9.27 4.89 -15.28
C SER A 210 8.94 4.28 -13.93
N ALA A 211 8.27 5.06 -13.09
CA ALA A 211 7.77 4.56 -11.81
C ALA A 211 6.37 5.11 -11.55
N GLN A 212 5.58 4.35 -10.81
CA GLN A 212 4.30 4.78 -10.26
C GLN A 212 4.26 4.44 -8.77
N MET A 213 3.80 5.38 -7.96
CA MET A 213 3.74 5.18 -6.52
C MET A 213 2.50 5.86 -5.94
N GLY A 214 1.74 5.12 -5.14
CA GLY A 214 0.64 5.68 -4.37
C GLY A 214 1.13 6.76 -3.41
N MET A 215 0.34 7.82 -3.22
CA MET A 215 0.73 8.90 -2.30
C MET A 215 0.50 8.56 -0.81
N GLY A 216 0.14 7.30 -0.49
CA GLY A 216 -0.11 6.84 0.88
C GLY A 216 -1.46 7.27 1.45
N PHE A 217 -2.40 7.76 0.63
CA PHE A 217 -3.74 8.13 1.08
C PHE A 217 -4.78 8.07 -0.04
N SER A 218 -6.05 8.05 0.35
CA SER A 218 -7.22 8.26 -0.50
C SER A 218 -8.11 9.35 0.11
N ILE A 219 -8.95 9.97 -0.71
CA ILE A 219 -10.00 10.89 -0.26
C ILE A 219 -11.34 10.22 -0.51
N ILE A 220 -12.12 10.01 0.54
CA ILE A 220 -13.44 9.38 0.48
C ILE A 220 -14.52 10.43 0.70
N GLN A 221 -15.56 10.42 -0.12
CA GLN A 221 -16.69 11.33 0.02
C GLN A 221 -17.76 10.78 0.94
N ALA A 222 -18.52 11.68 1.58
CA ALA A 222 -19.76 11.35 2.24
C ALA A 222 -20.71 10.62 1.27
N PRO A 223 -21.51 9.67 1.76
CA PRO A 223 -22.29 8.81 0.89
C PRO A 223 -23.43 9.58 0.22
N THR A 224 -23.77 9.15 -0.99
CA THR A 224 -25.05 9.47 -1.63
C THR A 224 -25.97 8.26 -1.57
N VAL A 225 -27.24 8.47 -1.27
CA VAL A 225 -28.26 7.40 -1.33
C VAL A 225 -28.59 7.14 -2.82
N ARG A 226 -28.56 5.88 -3.23
CA ARG A 226 -28.83 5.45 -4.61
C ARG A 226 -29.84 4.30 -4.64
N ASP A 227 -30.68 4.26 -5.67
CA ASP A 227 -31.64 3.18 -5.91
C ASP A 227 -30.91 1.91 -6.39
N THR A 228 -31.23 0.73 -5.84
CA THR A 228 -30.81 -0.56 -6.44
C THR A 228 -31.63 -0.80 -7.71
N PHE A 229 -31.07 -0.43 -8.87
CA PHE A 229 -31.66 -0.55 -10.22
C PHE A 229 -32.98 0.21 -10.49
N PHE A 230 -33.02 0.87 -11.66
CA PHE A 230 -34.19 1.58 -12.19
C PHE A 230 -35.43 0.70 -12.42
N ARG A 231 -35.28 -0.62 -12.61
CA ARG A 231 -36.39 -1.56 -12.87
C ARG A 231 -37.03 -2.16 -11.61
N ALA A 232 -36.47 -1.91 -10.42
CA ALA A 232 -37.00 -2.44 -9.15
C ALA A 232 -37.93 -1.47 -8.41
N ARG A 233 -38.23 -0.29 -8.99
CA ARG A 233 -39.13 0.72 -8.39
C ARG A 233 -40.52 0.17 -8.07
N GLU A 234 -40.96 -0.86 -8.77
CA GLU A 234 -42.26 -1.50 -8.56
C GLU A 234 -42.34 -2.41 -7.32
N LYS A 235 -41.22 -2.71 -6.65
CA LYS A 235 -41.16 -3.64 -5.50
C LYS A 235 -40.52 -3.04 -4.25
N GLY A 236 -40.91 -1.82 -3.88
CA GLY A 236 -40.50 -1.20 -2.61
C GLY A 236 -39.01 -0.86 -2.57
N GLY A 237 -38.60 0.01 -3.49
CA GLY A 237 -37.21 0.36 -3.84
C GLY A 237 -36.22 0.26 -2.68
N ARG A 238 -35.30 -0.70 -2.77
CA ARG A 238 -34.14 -0.76 -1.88
C ARG A 238 -33.15 0.31 -2.30
N THR A 239 -32.55 0.97 -1.32
CA THR A 239 -31.49 1.96 -1.53
C THR A 239 -30.18 1.46 -0.95
N PHE A 240 -29.06 1.93 -1.49
CA PHE A 240 -27.73 1.68 -0.96
C PHE A 240 -26.96 2.99 -0.79
N LEU A 241 -25.90 2.97 0.02
CA LEU A 241 -25.01 4.11 0.22
C LEU A 241 -23.83 4.01 -0.74
N HIS A 242 -23.64 5.03 -1.57
CA HIS A 242 -22.57 5.09 -2.55
C HIS A 242 -21.51 6.11 -2.13
N TYR A 243 -20.30 5.61 -1.87
CA TYR A 243 -19.12 6.41 -1.52
C TYR A 243 -18.16 6.46 -2.71
N ASN A 244 -17.75 7.66 -3.12
CA ASN A 244 -16.65 7.81 -4.08
C ASN A 244 -15.33 7.88 -3.33
N VAL A 245 -14.32 7.21 -3.86
CA VAL A 245 -12.95 7.20 -3.34
C VAL A 245 -12.01 7.66 -4.44
N TYR A 246 -11.11 8.59 -4.10
CA TYR A 246 -10.15 9.19 -5.01
C TYR A 246 -8.73 8.97 -4.49
N THR A 247 -7.91 8.29 -5.27
CA THR A 247 -6.56 7.88 -4.88
C THR A 247 -5.52 8.53 -5.79
N PRO A 248 -4.79 9.54 -5.32
CA PRO A 248 -3.76 10.21 -6.10
C PRO A 248 -2.47 9.36 -6.21
N ILE A 249 -1.91 9.33 -7.41
CA ILE A 249 -0.71 8.55 -7.74
C ILE A 249 0.40 9.49 -8.23
N TRP A 250 1.60 9.30 -7.69
CA TRP A 250 2.82 9.87 -8.26
C TRP A 250 3.25 9.10 -9.50
N SER A 251 3.65 9.82 -10.53
CA SER A 251 4.23 9.23 -11.74
C SER A 251 5.61 9.86 -12.00
N TYR A 252 6.57 9.00 -12.33
CA TYR A 252 7.93 9.35 -12.71
C TYR A 252 8.19 8.91 -14.14
N ARG A 253 8.89 9.76 -14.90
CA ARG A 253 9.44 9.42 -16.22
C ARG A 253 10.93 9.73 -16.23
N GLY A 254 11.74 8.74 -16.61
CA GLY A 254 13.20 8.88 -16.70
C GLY A 254 13.64 9.97 -17.67
N ALA A 255 12.85 10.24 -18.72
CA ALA A 255 13.15 11.32 -19.67
C ALA A 255 13.16 12.72 -19.04
N THR A 256 12.34 12.98 -18.03
CA THR A 256 12.26 14.29 -17.36
C THR A 256 12.97 14.31 -16.02
N GLN A 257 13.35 13.14 -15.48
CA GLN A 257 13.94 12.98 -14.15
C GLN A 257 13.10 13.65 -13.05
N LYS A 258 11.77 13.70 -13.23
CA LYS A 258 10.86 14.43 -12.34
C LYS A 258 9.64 13.59 -12.00
N TRP A 259 9.21 13.74 -10.75
CA TRP A 259 7.91 13.29 -10.29
C TRP A 259 6.84 14.33 -10.56
N TYR A 260 5.67 13.88 -10.96
CA TYR A 260 4.49 14.72 -11.14
C TYR A 260 3.25 13.96 -10.68
N LEU A 261 2.12 14.65 -10.57
CA LEU A 261 0.83 14.00 -10.34
C LEU A 261 0.43 13.24 -11.59
N GLY A 262 0.37 11.91 -11.49
CA GLY A 262 -0.13 11.03 -12.53
C GLY A 262 -1.65 11.09 -12.60
N ASN A 263 -2.30 9.96 -12.33
CA ASN A 263 -3.75 9.87 -12.26
C ASN A 263 -4.24 10.07 -10.81
N ILE A 264 -5.44 10.62 -10.68
CA ILE A 264 -6.26 10.44 -9.49
C ILE A 264 -7.23 9.33 -9.84
N VAL A 265 -7.00 8.14 -9.29
CA VAL A 265 -7.82 6.97 -9.62
C VAL A 265 -9.12 7.03 -8.83
N HIS A 266 -10.24 6.94 -9.53
CA HIS A 266 -11.57 6.87 -8.94
C HIS A 266 -11.97 5.41 -8.72
N SER A 267 -12.48 5.12 -7.54
CA SER A 267 -13.10 3.87 -7.14
C SER A 267 -14.34 4.17 -6.30
N ASP A 268 -15.15 3.15 -6.02
CA ASP A 268 -16.37 3.33 -5.25
C ASP A 268 -16.67 2.18 -4.28
N ILE A 269 -17.38 2.50 -3.20
CA ILE A 269 -17.95 1.55 -2.25
C ILE A 269 -19.47 1.68 -2.34
N ARG A 270 -20.16 0.57 -2.60
CA ARG A 270 -21.62 0.50 -2.71
C ARG A 270 -22.20 -0.26 -1.54
N ASP A 271 -22.19 0.36 -0.36
CA ASP A 271 -22.60 -0.29 0.87
C ASP A 271 -24.11 -0.58 0.87
N GLY A 272 -24.46 -1.86 0.89
CA GLY A 272 -25.83 -2.36 0.81
C GLY A 272 -26.32 -2.71 -0.61
N ASP A 273 -25.49 -2.54 -1.64
CA ASP A 273 -25.82 -3.02 -2.99
C ASP A 273 -25.64 -4.55 -3.10
N LEU A 274 -26.49 -5.20 -3.89
CA LEU A 274 -26.53 -6.66 -4.07
C LEU A 274 -25.24 -7.23 -4.67
N TRP A 275 -24.55 -6.43 -5.47
CA TRP A 275 -23.33 -6.80 -6.18
C TRP A 275 -22.07 -6.24 -5.52
N SER A 276 -22.21 -5.48 -4.43
CA SER A 276 -21.05 -4.95 -3.73
C SER A 276 -20.34 -6.04 -2.95
N LYS A 277 -19.03 -6.11 -3.12
CA LYS A 277 -18.16 -6.97 -2.33
C LYS A 277 -17.83 -6.39 -0.95
N TYR A 278 -18.06 -5.09 -0.75
CA TYR A 278 -17.53 -4.36 0.40
C TYR A 278 -18.60 -3.50 1.07
N LYS A 279 -18.65 -3.57 2.40
CA LYS A 279 -19.28 -2.54 3.22
C LYS A 279 -18.22 -1.54 3.69
N LEU A 280 -18.62 -0.31 3.96
CA LEU A 280 -17.68 0.68 4.47
C LEU A 280 -17.07 0.21 5.79
N THR A 281 -17.88 -0.39 6.67
CA THR A 281 -17.43 -0.87 8.00
C THR A 281 -16.41 -2.01 7.93
N ASP A 282 -16.35 -2.75 6.82
CA ASP A 282 -15.35 -3.81 6.65
C ASP A 282 -13.95 -3.22 6.43
N LEU A 283 -13.89 -2.08 5.74
CA LEU A 283 -12.66 -1.39 5.39
C LEU A 283 -12.29 -0.30 6.40
N LEU A 284 -13.29 0.37 6.96
CA LEU A 284 -13.18 1.47 7.92
C LEU A 284 -14.15 1.21 9.09
N PRO A 285 -13.76 0.36 10.07
CA PRO A 285 -14.65 -0.09 11.14
C PRO A 285 -15.21 1.02 12.02
N ASN A 286 -14.49 2.13 12.14
CA ASN A 286 -14.91 3.28 12.94
C ASN A 286 -15.73 4.31 12.11
N GLY A 287 -16.06 3.98 10.86
CA GLY A 287 -16.84 4.83 9.97
C GLY A 287 -16.10 6.08 9.48
N LEU A 288 -16.76 6.85 8.61
CA LEU A 288 -16.18 8.08 8.01
C LEU A 288 -15.80 9.13 9.04
N GLU A 289 -16.57 9.27 10.12
CA GLU A 289 -16.35 10.30 11.14
C GLU A 289 -15.04 10.10 11.92
N SER A 290 -14.45 8.90 11.84
CA SER A 290 -13.12 8.66 12.40
C SER A 290 -11.98 9.27 11.59
N LEU A 291 -12.24 9.71 10.36
CA LEU A 291 -11.28 10.34 9.48
C LEU A 291 -11.38 11.86 9.58
N PRO A 292 -10.26 12.60 9.47
CA PRO A 292 -10.32 14.06 9.44
C PRO A 292 -10.98 14.53 8.13
N ARG A 293 -11.87 15.51 8.24
CA ARG A 293 -12.50 16.13 7.07
C ARG A 293 -11.47 16.91 6.28
N VAL A 294 -11.55 16.79 4.96
CA VAL A 294 -10.75 17.55 3.99
C VAL A 294 -11.56 18.73 3.48
N HIS A 295 -10.89 19.87 3.39
CA HIS A 295 -11.39 21.09 2.80
C HIS A 295 -10.52 21.49 1.63
N ALA A 296 -11.12 22.20 0.69
CA ALA A 296 -10.43 22.82 -0.42
C ALA A 296 -10.71 24.31 -0.39
N CYS A 297 -9.70 25.15 -0.61
CA CYS A 297 -9.95 26.57 -0.76
C CYS A 297 -10.48 26.85 -2.17
N PRO A 298 -11.63 27.51 -2.36
CA PRO A 298 -12.14 27.84 -3.69
C PRO A 298 -11.26 28.85 -4.43
N LYS A 299 -10.50 29.68 -3.72
CA LYS A 299 -9.61 30.71 -4.31
C LYS A 299 -8.27 30.13 -4.74
N CYS A 300 -7.45 29.68 -3.78
CA CYS A 300 -6.10 29.19 -4.06
C CYS A 300 -5.99 27.67 -4.21
N ARG A 301 -7.12 26.92 -4.19
CA ARG A 301 -7.23 25.46 -4.40
C ARG A 301 -6.48 24.58 -3.41
N MET A 302 -5.77 25.19 -2.45
CA MET A 302 -5.04 24.48 -1.40
C MET A 302 -5.99 23.56 -0.63
N LEU A 303 -5.57 22.32 -0.42
CA LEU A 303 -6.24 21.37 0.45
C LEU A 303 -5.71 21.50 1.88
N PHE A 304 -6.58 21.31 2.85
CA PHE A 304 -6.26 21.28 4.28
C PHE A 304 -7.29 20.41 5.01
N ILE A 305 -7.00 20.01 6.24
CA ILE A 305 -7.91 19.18 7.06
C ILE A 305 -8.38 19.90 8.31
N ASP A 306 -9.44 19.40 8.93
CA ASP A 306 -9.77 19.78 10.31
C ASP A 306 -8.60 19.46 11.25
N ASN A 307 -8.39 20.32 12.26
CA ASN A 307 -7.34 20.12 13.23
C ASN A 307 -7.50 18.77 13.93
N ASN A 308 -6.51 17.89 13.77
CA ASN A 308 -6.53 16.54 14.30
C ASN A 308 -5.18 16.18 14.94
N PRO A 309 -5.14 15.79 16.23
CA PRO A 309 -3.90 15.53 16.96
C PRO A 309 -3.08 14.36 16.40
N HIS A 310 -3.70 13.46 15.64
CA HIS A 310 -3.02 12.33 15.00
C HIS A 310 -2.34 12.70 13.68
N TYR A 311 -2.65 13.88 13.10
CA TYR A 311 -2.20 14.31 11.78
C TYR A 311 -1.52 15.68 11.81
N LYS A 312 -0.54 15.85 12.71
CA LYS A 312 0.11 17.14 13.00
C LYS A 312 0.84 17.77 11.81
N ASP A 313 1.29 16.94 10.87
CA ASP A 313 2.09 17.39 9.71
C ASP A 313 1.24 17.74 8.48
N ILE A 314 -0.09 17.61 8.58
CA ILE A 314 -1.03 17.92 7.49
C ILE A 314 -1.47 19.38 7.63
N PRO A 315 -1.53 20.16 6.53
CA PRO A 315 -2.05 21.53 6.59
C PRO A 315 -3.46 21.57 7.19
N VAL A 316 -3.67 22.44 8.18
CA VAL A 316 -4.98 22.64 8.86
C VAL A 316 -5.63 23.99 8.55
N VAL A 317 -4.88 24.89 7.91
CA VAL A 317 -5.34 26.22 7.51
C VAL A 317 -4.95 26.48 6.07
N CYS A 318 -5.77 27.30 5.42
CA CYS A 318 -5.44 27.85 4.12
C CYS A 318 -4.68 29.17 4.30
N ASN A 319 -3.58 29.34 3.56
CA ASN A 319 -2.74 30.54 3.61
C ASN A 319 -2.96 31.47 2.40
N CYS A 320 -4.16 31.46 1.81
CA CYS A 320 -4.60 32.68 1.12
C CYS A 320 -5.11 33.69 2.18
#